data_AF-A0A3B3DAP6-F1
#
_entry.id   AF-A0A3B3DAP6-F1
#
_cell.length_a   1.000
_cell.length_b   1.000
_cell.length_c   1.000
_cell.angle_alpha   90.00
_cell.angle_beta   90.00
_cell.angle_gamma   90.00
#
_symmetry.space_group_name_H-M   'P 1'
#
loop_
_entity.id
_entity.type
_entity.pdbx_description
1 polymer ?
#
loop_
_entity_poly.entity_id
_entity_poly.type
_entity_poly.pdbx_seq_one_letter_code
_entity_poly.pdbx_strand_id
1 'polypeptide(L)'
;DLFSRATYTPERLILQTDLYSRATYTPERLILQTDLYSRVNYTPDIQFRYGAVWSDVAGNMYGTLQEIELWDGESIVEVSGMYGYNVEYLIFTTNQGRFLHAGQPAGSSFNMYPSFDGAELVFLSGRQNGAITSLGAHWAVVDEKKCF
;
A
#
# COMPACT_ATOMS: atom_id res chain seq x y z
N ASP A 1 15.82 -24.20 3.10
CA ASP A 1 16.37 -23.04 2.39
C ASP A 1 15.64 -22.80 1.09
N LEU A 2 14.67 -21.91 1.11
CA LEU A 2 13.93 -21.41 -0.05
C LEU A 2 13.85 -19.90 0.22
N PHE A 3 14.43 -19.01 -0.58
CA PHE A 3 14.29 -18.90 -2.02
C PHE A 3 15.60 -18.42 -2.65
N SER A 4 16.16 -19.22 -3.56
CA SER A 4 17.11 -18.75 -4.55
C SER A 4 16.40 -18.64 -5.90
N ARG A 5 16.60 -17.50 -6.55
CA ARG A 5 16.32 -17.19 -7.96
C ARG A 5 14.84 -17.10 -8.35
N ALA A 6 14.29 -15.88 -8.27
CA ALA A 6 13.02 -15.54 -8.90
C ALA A 6 13.22 -15.15 -10.37
N THR A 7 13.19 -16.13 -11.26
CA THR A 7 12.64 -15.93 -12.62
C THR A 7 11.24 -16.52 -12.60
N TYR A 8 10.23 -15.72 -12.27
CA TYR A 8 8.84 -16.18 -12.27
C TYR A 8 7.98 -15.26 -13.13
N THR A 9 7.57 -15.79 -14.28
CA THR A 9 6.30 -15.47 -14.93
C THR A 9 5.19 -16.22 -14.19
N PRO A 10 4.12 -15.55 -13.71
CA PRO A 10 2.87 -16.24 -13.44
C PRO A 10 1.70 -15.52 -14.12
N GLU A 11 1.24 -16.10 -15.23
CA GLU A 11 -0.16 -15.98 -15.63
C GLU A 11 -1.00 -16.78 -14.62
N ARG A 12 -1.76 -16.06 -13.78
CA ARG A 12 -2.79 -16.57 -12.85
C ARG A 12 -2.33 -17.56 -11.76
N LEU A 13 -2.28 -17.06 -10.53
CA LEU A 13 -2.66 -17.83 -9.34
C LEU A 13 -3.61 -16.98 -8.50
N ILE A 14 -4.83 -17.49 -8.30
CA ILE A 14 -5.89 -16.90 -7.47
C ILE A 14 -5.84 -17.62 -6.12
N LEU A 15 -5.59 -16.87 -5.05
CA LEU A 15 -6.05 -17.23 -3.71
C LEU A 15 -7.00 -16.13 -3.22
N GLN A 16 -7.99 -16.58 -2.47
CA GLN A 16 -9.24 -15.89 -2.22
C GLN A 16 -9.03 -14.73 -1.22
N THR A 17 -9.57 -13.54 -1.57
CA THR A 17 -9.69 -12.28 -0.79
C THR A 17 -8.52 -11.27 -0.79
N ASP A 18 -7.65 -11.27 -1.81
CA ASP A 18 -6.45 -10.45 -1.77
C ASP A 18 -6.58 -9.10 -2.49
N LEU A 19 -6.09 -8.05 -1.81
CA LEU A 19 -5.76 -6.74 -2.37
C LEU A 19 -4.80 -6.92 -3.54
N TYR A 20 -5.30 -6.75 -4.76
CA TYR A 20 -4.52 -7.00 -5.95
C TYR A 20 -3.71 -5.76 -6.33
N SER A 21 -2.39 -5.92 -6.39
CA SER A 21 -1.59 -5.12 -7.30
C SER A 21 -0.46 -5.87 -7.96
N ARG A 22 -0.21 -5.49 -9.20
CA ARG A 22 0.65 -6.20 -10.15
C ARG A 22 2.12 -6.07 -9.70
N ALA A 23 2.73 -7.19 -9.33
CA ALA A 23 4.09 -7.32 -8.77
C ALA A 23 5.27 -6.94 -9.71
N THR A 24 5.09 -6.00 -10.65
CA THR A 24 6.11 -5.59 -11.64
C THR A 24 6.20 -4.08 -11.87
N TYR A 25 5.41 -3.28 -11.15
CA TYR A 25 5.38 -1.82 -11.27
C TYR A 25 5.22 -1.21 -9.89
N THR A 26 5.85 -0.08 -9.65
CA THR A 26 5.56 0.76 -8.49
C THR A 26 4.17 1.38 -8.60
N PRO A 27 3.54 1.67 -7.46
CA PRO A 27 2.44 2.61 -7.43
C PRO A 27 2.95 4.00 -7.82
N GLU A 28 2.30 4.65 -8.79
CA GLU A 28 2.60 6.03 -9.21
C GLU A 28 1.60 7.03 -8.60
N ARG A 29 0.46 6.53 -8.11
CA ARG A 29 -0.52 7.32 -7.37
C ARG A 29 -1.13 6.48 -6.26
N LEU A 30 -1.39 7.12 -5.14
CA LEU A 30 -2.05 6.52 -3.99
C LEU A 30 -3.23 7.41 -3.57
N ILE A 31 -4.37 6.78 -3.32
CA ILE A 31 -5.55 7.37 -2.72
C ILE A 31 -5.73 6.76 -1.33
N LEU A 32 -5.91 7.61 -0.33
CA LEU A 32 -6.35 7.24 1.01
C LEU A 32 -7.65 7.96 1.35
N GLN A 33 -8.55 7.24 2.01
CA GLN A 33 -9.81 7.81 2.51
C GLN A 33 -9.99 7.51 3.99
N THR A 34 -10.79 8.34 4.66
CA THR A 34 -11.23 8.14 6.04
C THR A 34 -12.71 8.46 6.15
N ASP A 35 -13.49 7.53 6.71
CA ASP A 35 -14.91 7.72 6.96
C ASP A 35 -15.10 8.67 8.15
N LEU A 36 -15.52 9.90 7.89
CA LEU A 36 -15.79 10.89 8.92
C LEU A 36 -17.20 10.77 9.54
N TYR A 37 -18.09 9.98 8.93
CA TYR A 37 -19.51 9.92 9.28
C TYR A 37 -19.83 8.80 10.27
N SER A 38 -19.14 7.66 10.20
CA SER A 38 -19.30 6.62 11.21
C SER A 38 -18.54 6.99 12.49
N ARG A 39 -19.30 7.34 13.54
CA ARG A 39 -18.78 7.57 14.91
C ARG A 39 -18.09 6.35 15.54
N VAL A 40 -17.91 5.26 14.80
CA VAL A 40 -17.58 3.95 15.36
C VAL A 40 -16.19 3.46 14.94
N ASN A 41 -15.66 3.76 13.74
CA ASN A 41 -14.29 3.38 13.35
C ASN A 41 -13.76 4.23 12.19
N TYR A 42 -12.77 5.09 12.45
CA TYR A 42 -12.11 5.90 11.42
C TYR A 42 -10.92 5.12 10.83
N THR A 43 -11.20 4.00 10.18
CA THR A 43 -10.15 3.16 9.57
C THR A 43 -9.80 3.68 8.17
N PRO A 44 -8.53 3.62 7.75
CA PRO A 44 -8.12 4.02 6.42
C PRO A 44 -8.62 3.03 5.36
N ASP A 45 -9.07 3.58 4.23
CA ASP A 45 -9.25 2.84 2.97
C ASP A 45 -8.11 3.18 2.01
N ILE A 46 -7.69 2.24 1.15
CA ILE A 46 -6.50 2.38 0.30
C ILE A 46 -6.83 2.00 -1.14
N GLN A 47 -6.34 2.79 -2.10
CA GLN A 47 -6.28 2.39 -3.50
C GLN A 47 -5.00 2.88 -4.16
N PHE A 48 -4.33 2.00 -4.90
CA PHE A 48 -3.11 2.31 -5.64
C PHE A 48 -3.37 2.36 -7.15
N ARG A 49 -2.58 3.16 -7.85
CA ARG A 49 -2.53 3.18 -9.32
C ARG A 49 -1.15 2.71 -9.80
N TYR A 50 -1.15 1.77 -10.74
CA TYR A 50 0.01 1.19 -11.39
C TYR A 50 -0.04 1.54 -12.88
N GLY A 51 0.72 2.56 -13.30
CA GLY A 51 0.61 3.14 -14.63
C GLY A 51 -0.83 3.58 -14.93
N ALA A 52 -1.46 3.01 -15.95
CA ALA A 52 -2.84 3.33 -16.31
C ALA A 52 -3.92 2.56 -15.51
N VAL A 53 -3.54 1.64 -14.61
CA VAL A 53 -4.48 0.69 -13.98
C VAL A 53 -4.61 0.97 -12.48
N TRP A 54 -5.84 1.07 -11.99
CA TRP A 54 -6.15 1.14 -10.57
C TRP A 54 -6.26 -0.26 -9.95
N SER A 55 -5.79 -0.43 -8.72
CA SER A 55 -6.07 -1.61 -7.91
C SER A 55 -7.55 -1.66 -7.51
N ASP A 56 -7.97 -2.82 -7.02
CA ASP A 56 -9.17 -2.89 -6.19
C ASP A 56 -8.98 -2.05 -4.92
N VAL A 57 -10.12 -1.75 -4.31
CA VAL A 57 -10.22 -0.95 -3.10
C VAL A 57 -9.95 -1.82 -1.88
N ALA A 58 -9.07 -1.36 -0.99
CA ALA A 58 -8.99 -1.86 0.38
C ALA A 58 -9.97 -1.09 1.26
N GLY A 59 -10.91 -1.78 1.90
CA GLY A 59 -11.93 -1.16 2.75
C GLY A 59 -13.20 -0.77 1.97
N ASN A 60 -13.94 0.23 2.46
CA ASN A 60 -15.30 0.55 1.95
C ASN A 60 -15.43 1.87 1.18
N MET A 61 -14.36 2.66 1.06
CA MET A 61 -14.30 3.94 0.35
C MET A 61 -15.42 4.91 0.75
N TYR A 62 -15.41 5.33 2.01
CA TYR A 62 -16.29 6.38 2.50
C TYR A 62 -15.49 7.57 3.03
N GLY A 63 -16.02 8.79 2.85
CA GLY A 63 -15.50 10.01 3.46
C GLY A 63 -14.53 10.83 2.61
N THR A 64 -13.57 11.50 3.25
CA THR A 64 -12.72 12.51 2.58
C THR A 64 -11.56 11.86 1.86
N LEU A 65 -11.48 12.10 0.55
CA LEU A 65 -10.41 11.64 -0.32
C LEU A 65 -9.16 12.49 -0.15
N GLN A 66 -8.06 11.83 0.20
CA GLN A 66 -6.71 12.37 0.10
C GLN A 66 -5.93 11.58 -0.95
N GLU A 67 -5.10 12.26 -1.71
CA GLU A 67 -4.31 11.64 -2.76
C GLU A 67 -2.91 12.20 -2.85
N ILE A 68 -2.02 11.35 -3.35
CA ILE A 68 -0.67 11.74 -3.75
C ILE A 68 -0.36 11.09 -5.09
N GLU A 69 -0.04 11.91 -6.09
CA GLU A 69 0.62 11.46 -7.33
C GLU A 69 2.12 11.60 -7.11
N LEU A 70 2.86 10.52 -7.33
CA LEU A 70 4.31 10.48 -7.21
C LEU A 70 4.96 11.18 -8.40
N TRP A 71 6.05 11.88 -8.13
CA TRP A 71 6.88 12.48 -9.17
C TRP A 71 7.75 11.43 -9.87
N ASP A 72 8.38 11.84 -10.96
CA ASP A 72 9.39 11.02 -11.63
C ASP A 72 10.55 10.70 -10.66
N GLY A 73 10.90 9.42 -10.54
CA GLY A 73 11.88 8.91 -9.57
C GLY A 73 11.45 8.98 -8.09
N GLU A 74 10.20 9.37 -7.80
CA GLU A 74 9.68 9.31 -6.43
C GLU A 74 9.01 7.98 -6.16
N SER A 75 9.35 7.42 -5.00
CA SER A 75 8.79 6.14 -4.58
C SER A 75 8.52 6.08 -3.09
N ILE A 76 7.58 5.22 -2.72
CA ILE A 76 7.21 4.96 -1.33
C ILE A 76 8.29 4.07 -0.71
N VAL A 77 8.89 4.53 0.38
CA VAL A 77 10.02 3.87 1.07
C VAL A 77 9.71 3.50 2.51
N GLU A 78 8.53 3.86 3.00
CA GLU A 78 8.06 3.50 4.33
C GLU A 78 6.53 3.42 4.35
N VAL A 79 6.04 2.39 5.06
CA VAL A 79 4.65 2.30 5.48
C VAL A 79 4.63 2.19 7.00
N SER A 80 4.12 3.22 7.67
CA SER A 80 3.98 3.24 9.13
C SER A 80 2.54 3.48 9.53
N GLY A 81 2.22 3.30 10.80
CA GLY A 81 0.85 3.45 11.25
C GLY A 81 0.59 2.96 12.65
N MET A 82 -0.71 2.81 12.94
CA MET A 82 -1.21 2.27 14.21
C MET A 82 -2.32 1.26 13.96
N TYR A 83 -2.40 0.24 14.82
CA TYR A 83 -3.40 -0.83 14.74
C TYR A 83 -3.98 -1.17 16.11
N GLY A 84 -5.24 -1.58 16.10
CA GLY A 84 -5.96 -2.19 17.22
C GLY A 84 -6.53 -3.53 16.77
N TYR A 85 -7.85 -3.60 16.63
CA TYR A 85 -8.50 -4.73 15.96
C TYR A 85 -8.38 -4.61 14.43
N ASN A 86 -8.44 -3.38 13.93
CA ASN A 86 -8.18 -3.03 12.53
C ASN A 86 -6.85 -2.29 12.42
N VAL A 87 -6.42 -2.05 11.19
CA VAL A 87 -5.49 -0.96 10.91
C VAL A 87 -6.27 0.33 11.12
N GLU A 88 -5.84 1.16 12.07
CA GLU A 88 -6.56 2.37 12.50
C GLU A 88 -5.94 3.63 11.88
N TYR A 89 -4.64 3.61 11.61
CA TYR A 89 -3.90 4.74 11.04
C TYR A 89 -2.83 4.26 10.08
N LEU A 90 -2.68 4.95 8.95
CA LEU A 90 -1.63 4.70 7.97
C LEU A 90 -0.92 5.98 7.59
N ILE A 91 0.39 5.86 7.38
CA ILE A 91 1.25 6.86 6.76
C ILE A 91 2.07 6.15 5.69
N PHE A 92 2.08 6.72 4.50
CA PHE A 92 3.01 6.37 3.43
C PHE A 92 4.01 7.51 3.28
N THR A 93 5.31 7.21 3.41
CA THR A 93 6.39 8.20 3.26
C THR A 93 7.17 7.90 1.98
N THR A 94 7.50 8.95 1.22
CA THR A 94 8.29 8.84 -0.02
C THR A 94 9.76 9.15 0.19
N ASN A 95 10.61 8.73 -0.74
CA ASN A 95 12.04 9.09 -0.79
C ASN A 95 12.29 10.61 -0.95
N GLN A 96 11.26 11.39 -1.32
CA GLN A 96 11.29 12.85 -1.38
C GLN A 96 10.84 13.52 -0.06
N GLY A 97 10.56 12.73 0.99
CA GLY A 97 10.07 13.24 2.27
C GLY A 97 8.62 13.72 2.25
N ARG A 98 7.87 13.45 1.18
CA ARG A 98 6.42 13.67 1.15
C ARG A 98 5.71 12.52 1.86
N PHE A 99 4.51 12.79 2.37
CA PHE A 99 3.72 11.75 3.02
C PHE A 99 2.23 11.94 2.77
N LEU A 100 1.50 10.82 2.82
CA LEU A 100 0.04 10.77 2.80
C LEU A 100 -0.42 9.92 3.98
N HIS A 101 -1.44 10.37 4.71
CA HIS A 101 -1.92 9.65 5.88
C HIS A 101 -3.44 9.68 6.00
N ALA A 102 -3.98 8.64 6.63
CA ALA A 102 -5.42 8.53 6.88
C ALA A 102 -5.70 7.65 8.09
N GLY A 103 -6.89 7.85 8.66
CA GLY A 103 -7.38 7.13 9.83
C GLY A 103 -7.20 7.91 11.15
N GLN A 104 -7.32 7.22 12.28
CA GLN A 104 -7.13 7.80 13.62
C GLN A 104 -5.91 7.18 14.31
N PRO A 105 -4.99 8.00 14.85
CA PRO A 105 -3.77 7.53 15.49
C PRO A 105 -4.06 6.90 16.86
N ALA A 106 -4.56 5.67 16.84
CA ALA A 106 -4.96 4.90 18.02
C ALA A 106 -4.41 3.47 17.95
N GLY A 107 -4.09 2.91 19.12
CA GLY A 107 -3.58 1.54 19.25
C GLY A 107 -2.05 1.45 19.29
N SER A 108 -1.52 0.32 18.82
CA SER A 108 -0.08 0.02 18.80
C SER A 108 0.55 0.48 17.50
N SER A 109 1.74 1.07 17.56
CA SER A 109 2.44 1.53 16.35
C SER A 109 3.13 0.37 15.62
N PHE A 110 3.33 0.58 14.32
CA PHE A 110 4.19 -0.27 13.48
C PHE A 110 4.92 0.59 12.46
N ASN A 111 6.05 0.07 11.97
CA ASN A 111 6.79 0.63 10.85
C ASN A 111 7.27 -0.51 9.95
N MET A 112 7.12 -0.34 8.65
CA MET A 112 7.58 -1.26 7.62
C MET A 112 8.53 -0.52 6.69
N TYR A 113 9.73 -1.09 6.53
CA TYR A 113 10.79 -0.55 5.68
C TYR A 113 11.26 -1.63 4.70
N PRO A 114 11.79 -1.24 3.53
CA PRO A 114 12.55 -2.15 2.69
C PRO A 114 13.77 -2.69 3.45
N SER A 115 14.17 -3.93 3.15
CA SER A 115 15.35 -4.56 3.77
C SER A 115 16.65 -4.37 2.98
N PHE A 116 16.60 -3.70 1.82
CA PHE A 116 17.76 -3.48 0.94
C PHE A 116 17.67 -2.11 0.25
N ASP A 117 18.82 -1.51 -0.01
CA ASP A 117 18.95 -0.18 -0.60
C ASP A 117 18.34 -0.12 -2.00
N GLY A 118 17.70 1.00 -2.32
CA GLY A 118 17.04 1.23 -3.60
C GLY A 118 15.72 0.47 -3.78
N ALA A 119 15.24 -0.24 -2.75
CA ALA A 119 13.95 -0.90 -2.81
C ALA A 119 12.81 0.02 -2.41
N GLU A 120 11.68 -0.21 -3.05
CA GLU A 120 10.48 0.61 -2.95
C GLU A 120 9.24 -0.27 -2.84
N LEU A 121 8.15 0.33 -2.36
CA LEU A 121 6.90 -0.40 -2.18
C LEU A 121 6.36 -0.80 -3.55
N VAL A 122 6.17 -2.10 -3.76
CA VAL A 122 5.57 -2.64 -4.99
C VAL A 122 4.09 -2.93 -4.77
N PHE A 123 3.75 -3.55 -3.65
CA PHE A 123 2.35 -3.82 -3.31
C PHE A 123 2.13 -4.03 -1.81
N LEU A 124 0.86 -3.91 -1.41
CA LEU A 124 0.38 -4.35 -0.12
C LEU A 124 -0.41 -5.65 -0.27
N SER A 125 -0.20 -6.55 0.68
CA SER A 125 -1.03 -7.72 0.92
C SER A 125 -1.75 -7.55 2.25
N GLY A 126 -2.79 -8.33 2.52
CA GLY A 126 -3.50 -8.18 3.78
C GLY A 126 -4.80 -8.95 3.86
N ARG A 127 -5.57 -8.64 4.89
CA ARG A 127 -6.92 -9.17 5.10
C ARG A 127 -7.86 -8.02 5.40
N GLN A 128 -9.12 -8.18 4.99
CA GLN A 128 -10.18 -7.23 5.28
C GLN A 128 -11.47 -7.95 5.67
N ASN A 129 -12.24 -7.32 6.56
CA ASN A 129 -13.58 -7.74 6.95
C ASN A 129 -14.42 -6.48 7.22
N GLY A 130 -14.85 -5.81 6.14
CA GLY A 130 -15.31 -4.43 6.19
C GLY A 130 -14.13 -3.46 6.26
N ALA A 131 -13.39 -3.42 7.36
CA ALA A 131 -12.15 -2.65 7.49
C ALA A 131 -10.91 -3.52 7.22
N ILE A 132 -9.76 -2.88 6.99
CA ILE A 132 -8.46 -3.55 6.86
C ILE A 132 -8.05 -4.09 8.24
N THR A 133 -7.82 -5.40 8.33
CA THR A 133 -7.50 -6.09 9.62
C THR A 133 -6.04 -6.51 9.73
N SER A 134 -5.33 -6.61 8.60
CA SER A 134 -3.88 -6.85 8.59
C SER A 134 -3.27 -6.39 7.28
N LEU A 135 -2.00 -5.99 7.32
CA LEU A 135 -1.22 -5.57 6.16
C LEU A 135 0.16 -6.23 6.17
N GLY A 136 0.71 -6.45 4.98
CA GLY A 136 2.11 -6.78 4.75
C GLY A 136 2.62 -6.03 3.53
N ALA A 137 3.75 -5.34 3.68
CA ALA A 137 4.39 -4.57 2.62
C ALA A 137 5.41 -5.42 1.85
N HIS A 138 5.34 -5.34 0.52
CA HIS A 138 6.24 -6.05 -0.38
C HIS A 138 7.13 -5.05 -1.11
N TRP A 139 8.44 -5.24 -0.97
CA TRP A 139 9.46 -4.31 -1.43
C TRP A 139 10.30 -4.98 -2.52
N ALA A 140 10.69 -4.22 -3.54
CA ALA A 140 11.65 -4.66 -4.55
C ALA A 140 12.44 -3.48 -5.10
N VAL A 141 13.61 -3.75 -5.66
CA VAL A 141 14.27 -2.80 -6.57
C VAL A 141 13.55 -2.95 -7.91
N VAL A 142 12.92 -1.89 -8.37
CA VAL A 142 12.30 -1.86 -9.70
C VAL A 142 13.26 -1.12 -10.63
N ASP A 143 13.70 -1.80 -11.68
CA ASP A 143 14.50 -1.15 -12.71
C ASP A 143 13.59 -0.14 -13.44
N GLU A 144 13.93 1.16 -13.38
CA GLU A 144 13.26 2.25 -14.13
C GLU A 144 13.34 2.06 -15.66
N LYS A 145 14.03 1.02 -16.15
CA LYS A 145 14.15 0.75 -17.58
C LYS A 145 12.92 0.03 -18.13
N LYS A 146 11.84 0.80 -18.35
CA LYS A 146 10.90 0.50 -19.43
C LYS A 146 11.12 1.50 -20.56
N CYS A 147 11.45 0.89 -21.70
CA CYS A 147 11.94 1.49 -22.93
C CYS A 147 11.04 2.60 -23.49
N PHE A 148 11.71 3.49 -24.24
CA PHE A 148 11.20 4.51 -25.16
C PHE A 148 9.94 4.13 -25.94
#